data_AF-A0A086MI56-F1
#
_entry.id   AF-A0A086MI56-F1
#
_cell.length_a   1.000
_cell.length_b   1.000
_cell.length_c   1.000
_cell.angle_alpha   90.00
_cell.angle_beta   90.00
_cell.angle_gamma   90.00
#
_symmetry.space_group_name_H-M   'P 1'
#
loop_
_entity.id
_entity.type
_entity.pdbx_description
1 polymer ?
#
loop_
_entity_poly.entity_id
_entity_poly.type
_entity_poly.pdbx_seq_one_letter_code
_entity_poly.pdbx_strand_id
1 'polypeptide(L)'
;MQRALLASLVALAASACAYRPEPTELVKIVDSPVDVRACTRLGEVSPVTPTTPGTHTQVNVGFGVTLGRSTFGRATDDMLQATVALGGTHLYLQQVSQDWSLVRGIAYHCGSGVIRREAVIQAKG
;
A
#
# COMPACT_ATOMS: atom_id res chain seq x y z
N MET A 1 -40.66 39.48 20.89
CA MET A 1 -40.65 38.17 21.58
C MET A 1 -40.34 37.10 20.53
N GLN A 2 -39.07 36.72 20.36
CA GLN A 2 -38.60 35.73 19.38
C GLN A 2 -38.58 34.34 20.04
N ARG A 3 -39.50 33.48 19.63
CA ARG A 3 -39.55 32.05 20.01
C ARG A 3 -39.71 31.23 18.73
N ALA A 4 -38.62 30.65 18.24
CA ALA A 4 -38.58 29.40 17.48
C ALA A 4 -37.16 29.22 16.91
N LEU A 5 -36.21 28.95 17.81
CA LEU A 5 -34.91 28.38 17.45
C LEU A 5 -34.94 26.91 17.89
N LEU A 6 -34.36 26.05 17.04
CA LEU A 6 -33.91 24.67 17.31
C LEU A 6 -34.91 23.53 17.11
N ALA A 7 -35.05 23.06 15.86
CA ALA A 7 -35.51 21.70 15.60
C ALA A 7 -35.03 21.16 14.23
N SER A 8 -33.74 21.27 13.88
CA SER A 8 -33.23 20.67 12.62
C SER A 8 -31.73 20.34 12.60
N LEU A 9 -31.10 19.99 13.73
CA LEU A 9 -29.64 19.76 13.81
C LEU A 9 -29.27 18.41 14.46
N VAL A 10 -29.94 17.31 14.08
CA VAL A 10 -29.56 15.97 14.59
C VAL A 10 -29.32 14.93 13.47
N ALA A 11 -29.50 15.26 12.19
CA ALA A 11 -29.38 14.28 11.11
C ALA A 11 -28.02 14.22 10.38
N LEU A 12 -26.90 14.64 11.01
CA LEU A 12 -25.57 14.61 10.38
C LEU A 12 -24.48 13.85 11.17
N ALA A 13 -24.82 13.17 12.27
CA ALA A 13 -23.82 12.53 13.13
C ALA A 13 -23.54 11.03 12.86
N ALA A 14 -24.10 10.43 11.81
CA ALA A 14 -24.02 8.98 11.58
C ALA A 14 -23.20 8.55 10.36
N SER A 15 -22.38 9.43 9.78
CA SER A 15 -21.42 9.06 8.72
C SER A 15 -19.98 9.06 9.22
N ALA A 16 -19.73 8.63 10.46
CA ALA A 16 -18.43 8.10 10.81
C ALA A 16 -18.38 6.68 10.26
N CYS A 17 -18.05 6.56 8.97
CA CYS A 17 -17.81 5.29 8.32
C CYS A 17 -16.86 4.46 9.21
N ALA A 18 -17.30 3.27 9.63
CA ALA A 18 -16.42 2.32 10.29
C ALA A 18 -15.41 1.83 9.24
N TYR A 19 -14.31 2.57 9.07
CA TYR A 19 -13.23 2.20 8.17
C TYR A 19 -12.65 0.87 8.64
N ARG A 20 -12.82 -0.16 7.81
CA ARG A 20 -12.16 -1.44 7.99
C ARG A 20 -11.06 -1.52 6.94
N PRO A 21 -9.79 -1.49 7.36
CA PRO A 21 -8.70 -1.58 6.41
C PRO A 21 -8.76 -2.92 5.67
N GLU A 22 -8.48 -2.88 4.38
CA GLU A 22 -8.33 -4.09 3.59
C GLU A 22 -7.07 -4.87 4.04
N PRO A 23 -7.04 -6.21 3.88
CA PRO A 23 -5.87 -7.01 4.28
C PRO A 23 -4.54 -6.53 3.66
N THR A 24 -4.59 -5.97 2.46
CA THR A 24 -3.45 -5.38 1.74
C THR A 24 -2.94 -4.10 2.40
N GLU A 25 -3.83 -3.28 2.98
CA GLU A 25 -3.47 -2.07 3.73
C GLU A 25 -2.79 -2.38 5.06
N LEU A 26 -2.92 -3.63 5.55
CA LEU A 26 -2.23 -4.12 6.74
C LEU A 26 -0.80 -4.61 6.45
N VAL A 27 -0.45 -4.84 5.17
CA VAL A 27 0.88 -5.27 4.77
C VAL A 27 1.83 -4.07 4.78
N LYS A 28 2.94 -4.22 5.49
CA LYS A 28 3.95 -3.15 5.59
C LYS A 28 4.97 -3.28 4.47
N ILE A 29 5.14 -2.21 3.69
CA ILE A 29 6.19 -2.14 2.67
C ILE A 29 7.48 -1.65 3.33
N VAL A 30 8.57 -2.35 3.10
CA VAL A 30 9.90 -2.04 3.64
C VAL A 30 10.95 -2.15 2.55
N ASP A 31 11.99 -1.33 2.61
CA ASP A 31 13.07 -1.26 1.61
C ASP A 31 14.45 -1.56 2.21
N SER A 32 14.54 -1.68 3.53
CA SER A 32 15.76 -2.01 4.26
C SER A 32 15.78 -3.48 4.70
N PRO A 33 16.88 -4.21 4.46
CA PRO A 33 17.01 -5.59 4.90
C PRO A 33 17.04 -5.74 6.42
N VAL A 34 17.34 -4.67 7.16
CA VAL A 34 17.38 -4.68 8.63
C VAL A 34 15.98 -4.88 9.22
N ASP A 35 14.93 -4.42 8.53
CA ASP A 35 13.55 -4.48 9.01
C ASP A 35 12.93 -5.88 8.84
N VAL A 36 13.50 -6.72 7.97
CA VAL A 36 13.05 -8.11 7.76
C VAL A 36 14.00 -9.16 8.32
N ARG A 37 15.11 -8.74 8.95
CA ARG A 37 16.16 -9.65 9.43
C ARG A 37 15.69 -10.71 10.44
N ALA A 38 14.65 -10.37 11.21
CA ALA A 38 14.08 -11.25 12.24
C ALA A 38 12.80 -11.94 11.78
N CYS A 39 12.45 -11.82 10.50
CA CYS A 39 11.20 -12.32 9.93
C CYS A 39 11.43 -13.62 9.16
N THR A 40 10.35 -14.40 9.03
CA THR A 40 10.37 -15.61 8.21
C THR A 40 10.10 -15.22 6.76
N ARG A 41 11.01 -15.59 5.85
CA ARG A 41 10.82 -15.41 4.42
C ARG A 41 9.78 -16.41 3.90
N LEU A 42 8.74 -15.92 3.24
CA LEU A 42 7.68 -16.75 2.66
C LEU A 42 7.93 -17.08 1.19
N GLY A 43 8.47 -16.13 0.43
CA GLY A 43 8.75 -16.33 -0.99
C GLY A 43 8.89 -15.03 -1.76
N GLU A 44 9.32 -15.14 -3.02
CA GLU A 44 9.27 -14.01 -3.96
C GLU A 44 7.84 -13.86 -4.48
N VAL A 45 7.36 -12.62 -4.51
CA VAL A 45 5.99 -12.31 -4.95
C VAL A 45 5.95 -11.56 -6.28
N SER A 46 7.11 -11.14 -6.79
CA SER A 46 7.19 -10.53 -8.12
C SER A 46 8.46 -10.94 -8.87
N PRO A 47 8.43 -10.90 -10.21
CA PRO A 47 9.65 -10.77 -10.99
C PRO A 47 10.33 -9.42 -10.70
N VAL A 48 11.56 -9.24 -11.22
CA VAL A 48 12.26 -7.95 -11.19
C VAL A 48 11.39 -6.90 -11.91
N THR A 49 11.02 -5.85 -11.20
CA THR A 49 10.02 -4.86 -11.61
C THR A 49 10.67 -3.48 -11.71
N PRO A 50 10.45 -2.74 -12.81
CA PRO A 50 10.88 -1.35 -12.92
C PRO A 50 10.09 -0.43 -11.98
N THR A 51 10.77 0.44 -11.25
CA THR A 51 10.12 1.50 -10.45
C THR A 51 9.81 2.75 -11.24
N THR A 52 10.36 2.86 -12.45
CA THR A 52 10.10 4.00 -13.33
C THR A 52 8.60 4.13 -13.57
N PRO A 53 8.01 5.33 -13.44
CA PRO A 53 6.61 5.54 -13.77
C PRO A 53 6.38 5.18 -15.23
N GLY A 54 5.77 4.02 -15.48
CA GLY A 54 5.31 3.69 -16.83
C GLY A 54 4.13 4.58 -17.22
N THR A 55 3.74 4.48 -18.49
CA THR A 55 2.56 5.17 -19.02
C THR A 55 1.34 4.88 -18.15
N HIS A 56 0.68 5.94 -17.67
CA HIS A 56 -0.55 5.80 -16.87
C HIS A 56 -1.57 4.97 -17.66
N THR A 57 -1.97 3.83 -17.11
CA THR A 57 -3.13 3.12 -17.66
C THR A 57 -4.36 3.91 -17.24
N GLN A 58 -5.04 4.52 -18.21
CA GLN A 58 -6.24 5.31 -17.93
C GLN A 58 -7.35 4.39 -17.46
N VAL A 59 -7.86 4.60 -16.25
CA VAL A 59 -9.13 4.02 -15.81
C VAL A 59 -10.17 5.13 -15.89
N ASN A 60 -11.11 4.97 -16.83
CA ASN A 60 -12.30 5.82 -16.89
C ASN A 60 -13.27 5.36 -15.79
N VAL A 61 -13.17 5.99 -14.63
CA VAL A 61 -14.29 6.07 -13.70
C VAL A 61 -15.16 7.18 -14.24
N GLY A 62 -16.47 6.93 -14.43
CA GLY A 62 -17.40 7.95 -14.95
C GLY A 62 -17.23 9.32 -14.23
N PHE A 63 -17.72 10.40 -14.84
CA PHE A 63 -17.45 11.82 -14.46
C PHE A 63 -16.20 12.46 -15.09
N GLY A 64 -15.57 11.85 -16.11
CA GLY A 64 -14.44 12.46 -16.82
C GLY A 64 -13.15 12.53 -15.99
N VAL A 65 -13.07 11.77 -14.90
CA VAL A 65 -11.88 11.67 -14.05
C VAL A 65 -11.04 10.50 -14.53
N THR A 66 -9.79 10.78 -14.94
CA THR A 66 -8.81 9.74 -15.23
C THR A 66 -7.99 9.48 -13.96
N LEU A 67 -8.19 8.32 -13.33
CA LEU A 67 -7.26 7.82 -12.33
C LEU A 67 -6.21 6.97 -13.07
N GLY A 68 -4.99 7.49 -13.16
CA GLY A 68 -3.87 6.77 -13.77
C GLY A 68 -2.94 6.22 -12.69
N ARG A 69 -2.90 4.90 -12.48
CA ARG A 69 -1.82 4.29 -11.70
C ARG A 69 -0.58 4.13 -12.58
N SER A 70 0.60 4.38 -12.01
CA SER A 70 1.87 4.04 -12.66
C SER A 70 1.95 2.51 -12.79
N THR A 71 2.72 2.02 -13.76
CA THR A 71 2.99 0.58 -13.91
C THR A 71 3.56 -0.02 -12.62
N PHE A 72 4.42 0.75 -11.93
CA PHE A 72 4.97 0.35 -10.65
C PHE A 72 3.91 0.32 -9.53
N GLY A 73 2.99 1.29 -9.49
CA GLY A 73 1.88 1.28 -8.54
C GLY A 73 1.02 0.02 -8.69
N ARG A 74 0.67 -0.35 -9.93
CA ARG A 74 -0.06 -1.58 -10.20
C ARG A 74 0.72 -2.84 -9.80
N ALA A 75 2.01 -2.90 -10.13
CA ALA A 75 2.85 -4.02 -9.73
C ALA A 75 2.95 -4.13 -8.20
N THR A 76 2.94 -2.99 -7.49
CA THR A 76 2.94 -2.97 -6.02
C THR A 76 1.62 -3.52 -5.46
N ASP A 77 0.47 -3.17 -6.05
CA ASP A 77 -0.83 -3.75 -5.67
C ASP A 77 -0.82 -5.28 -5.84
N ASP A 78 -0.33 -5.77 -6.97
CA ASP A 78 -0.21 -7.21 -7.25
C ASP A 78 0.72 -7.91 -6.23
N MET A 79 1.84 -7.27 -5.87
CA MET A 79 2.78 -7.75 -4.84
C MET A 79 2.14 -7.80 -3.45
N LEU A 80 1.36 -6.79 -3.07
CA LEU A 80 0.65 -6.75 -1.80
C LEU A 80 -0.38 -7.88 -1.73
N GLN A 81 -1.16 -8.06 -2.81
CA GLN A 81 -2.15 -9.12 -2.89
C GLN A 81 -1.50 -10.52 -2.79
N ALA A 82 -0.39 -10.74 -3.50
CA ALA A 82 0.38 -11.97 -3.38
C ALA A 82 0.97 -12.17 -1.97
N THR A 83 1.42 -11.11 -1.31
CA THR A 83 1.93 -11.17 0.07
C THR A 83 0.83 -11.60 1.03
N VAL A 84 -0.38 -11.03 0.92
CA VAL A 84 -1.54 -11.44 1.72
C VAL A 84 -1.89 -12.90 1.44
N ALA A 85 -1.89 -13.33 0.18
CA ALA A 85 -2.21 -14.71 -0.20
C ALA A 85 -1.24 -15.73 0.41
N LEU A 86 0.01 -15.34 0.66
CA LEU A 86 1.01 -16.15 1.35
C LEU A 86 0.93 -16.08 2.90
N GLY A 87 0.02 -15.26 3.46
CA GLY A 87 -0.03 -15.00 4.90
C GLY A 87 1.09 -14.07 5.40
N GLY A 88 1.69 -13.31 4.48
CA GLY A 88 2.72 -12.33 4.77
C GLY A 88 2.16 -11.08 5.42
N THR A 89 2.97 -10.48 6.28
CA THR A 89 2.66 -9.20 6.94
C THR A 89 3.53 -8.07 6.39
N HIS A 90 4.61 -8.42 5.69
CA HIS A 90 5.62 -7.48 5.23
C HIS A 90 5.99 -7.78 3.79
N LEU A 91 6.00 -6.74 2.95
CA LEU A 91 6.51 -6.76 1.60
C LEU A 91 7.87 -6.06 1.60
N TYR A 92 8.94 -6.81 1.41
CA TYR A 92 10.28 -6.27 1.23
C TYR A 92 10.55 -5.98 -0.24
N LEU A 93 10.84 -4.72 -0.55
CA LEU A 93 11.33 -4.29 -1.85
C LEU A 93 12.85 -4.37 -1.84
N GLN A 94 13.37 -5.47 -2.38
CA GLN A 94 14.80 -5.65 -2.54
C GLN A 94 15.28 -4.81 -3.72
N GLN A 95 16.27 -3.96 -3.46
CA GLN A 95 16.99 -3.24 -4.49
C GLN A 95 17.76 -4.22 -5.40
N VAL A 96 17.46 -4.22 -6.69
CA VAL A 96 18.18 -5.03 -7.70
C VAL A 96 19.19 -4.16 -8.46
N SER A 97 18.89 -2.88 -8.69
CA SER A 97 19.82 -1.90 -9.27
C SER A 97 20.24 -0.84 -8.25
N GLN A 98 21.49 -0.38 -8.30
CA GLN A 98 22.02 0.63 -7.38
C GLN A 98 21.24 1.95 -7.37
N ASP A 99 20.55 2.26 -8.46
CA ASP A 99 19.78 3.49 -8.63
C ASP A 99 18.29 3.31 -8.31
N TRP A 100 17.91 2.17 -7.70
CA TRP A 100 16.51 1.81 -7.37
C TRP A 100 15.56 1.70 -8.57
N SER A 101 16.05 1.78 -9.81
CA SER A 101 15.20 1.62 -11.00
C SER A 101 14.61 0.22 -11.16
N LEU A 102 15.22 -0.80 -10.54
CA LEU A 102 14.76 -2.18 -10.54
C LEU A 102 14.68 -2.70 -9.11
N VAL A 103 13.51 -3.25 -8.77
CA VAL A 103 13.26 -3.88 -7.46
C VAL A 103 12.66 -5.26 -7.61
N ARG A 104 12.73 -6.07 -6.54
CA ARG A 104 12.07 -7.36 -6.43
C ARG A 104 11.26 -7.40 -5.14
N GLY A 105 10.00 -7.80 -5.23
CA GLY A 105 9.13 -8.00 -4.07
C GLY A 105 9.33 -9.36 -3.43
N ILE A 106 9.55 -9.39 -2.11
CA ILE A 106 9.68 -10.61 -1.31
C ILE A 106 8.72 -10.52 -0.13
N ALA A 107 7.88 -11.54 0.05
CA ALA A 107 6.97 -11.63 1.18
C ALA A 107 7.67 -12.18 2.41
N TYR A 108 7.41 -11.53 3.54
CA TYR A 108 7.87 -11.93 4.86
C TYR A 108 6.69 -12.00 5.85
N HIS A 109 6.82 -12.92 6.79
CA HIS A 109 6.00 -12.99 7.98
C HIS A 109 6.83 -12.53 9.19
N CYS A 110 6.49 -11.35 9.72
CA CYS A 110 7.07 -10.83 10.95
C CYS A 110 6.05 -10.87 12.08
N GLY A 111 6.52 -11.13 13.30
CA GLY A 111 5.74 -10.98 14.53
C GLY A 111 5.39 -9.52 14.83
N SER A 112 4.49 -9.30 15.79
CA SER A 112 3.88 -8.00 16.13
C SER A 112 4.81 -6.91 16.69
N GLY A 113 6.14 -7.04 16.56
CA GLY A 113 7.11 -6.11 17.15
C GLY A 113 8.35 -5.78 16.31
N VAL A 114 8.40 -6.14 15.02
CA VAL A 114 9.66 -6.10 14.25
C VAL A 114 9.90 -4.79 13.47
N ILE A 115 8.89 -3.92 13.30
CA ILE A 115 9.08 -2.66 12.53
C ILE A 115 9.53 -1.53 13.44
N ARG A 116 10.71 -0.95 13.15
CA ARG A 116 11.22 0.23 13.85
C ARG A 116 10.95 1.55 13.11
N ARG A 117 10.60 1.53 11.82
CA ARG A 117 10.30 2.72 11.00
C ARG A 117 9.29 2.41 9.89
N GLU A 118 8.32 3.30 9.67
CA GLU A 118 7.62 3.43 8.39
C GLU A 118 8.65 3.90 7.36
N ALA A 119 8.98 3.06 6.37
CA ALA A 119 9.98 3.41 5.37
C ALA A 119 9.30 4.12 4.20
N VAL A 120 9.85 5.29 3.83
CA VAL A 120 9.54 5.95 2.55
C VAL A 120 10.13 5.07 1.45
N ILE A 121 9.29 4.49 0.61
CA ILE A 121 9.72 3.65 -0.51
C ILE A 121 10.73 4.44 -1.37
N GLN A 122 11.98 4.00 -1.38
CA GLN A 122 13.01 4.52 -2.28
C GLN A 122 12.72 4.03 -3.71
N ALA A 123 11.71 4.57 -4.37
CA ALA A 123 11.41 4.30 -5.78
C ALA A 123 11.95 5.43 -6.66
N LYS A 124 12.54 5.08 -7.80
CA LYS A 124 12.91 6.07 -8.83
C LYS A 124 11.67 6.48 -9.62
N GLY A 125 10.81 7.28 -9.00
CA GLY A 125 9.68 8.01 -9.61
C GLY A 125 8.33 7.81 -8.94
#